data_AF-A0A9P7RNN3-F1
#
_entry.id   AF-A0A9P7RNN3-F1
#
_cell.length_a   1.000
_cell.length_b   1.000
_cell.length_c   1.000
_cell.angle_alpha   90.00
_cell.angle_beta   90.00
_cell.angle_gamma   90.00
#
_symmetry.space_group_name_H-M   'P 1'
#
loop_
_entity.id
_entity.type
_entity.pdbx_description
1 polymer ?
#
loop_
_entity_poly.entity_id
_entity_poly.type
_entity_poly.pdbx_seq_one_letter_code
_entity_poly.pdbx_strand_id
1 'polypeptide(L)'
;MFSKLTFALLSAFVQLGLALNQGDLTVSLQAIESSVKSVGDIILTAVISNPTENDVRVLRAHNVLDTSATQSFDITSSDGTMVPFAGIKPTIDLSNESAYVIIPAGQSVAVNHSIGSFYDFSSFATGTSFSFAPRTTFQLGYDDTPIVADAAPVEVKVNEDLSFTPFFASPGASLSTPTCSDGGKLGVITDSLRYARSLAGGAATDITSSAPNGPHFQTYFGGNSNSDIWYNLDRIAGDLVGNRGIYCAIDYADSRDGCNNNPSWIAYTVINGADNPIYVCELFFQAGSTPNICNTHTYDDTMSSNGGIILHELSHAVDGTDDVIYGCSASATLSPADKKRNADNYRCLGLNVYLDWNCIHGPL
;
A
#
# COMPACT_ATOMS: atom_id res chain seq x y z
N MET A 1 50.25 25.82 -46.82
CA MET A 1 48.79 25.78 -46.53
C MET A 1 48.35 24.33 -46.69
N PHE A 2 47.41 23.84 -45.87
CA PHE A 2 47.05 22.43 -45.58
C PHE A 2 47.95 21.72 -44.57
N SER A 3 47.46 21.01 -43.55
CA SER A 3 46.25 21.08 -42.70
C SER A 3 46.59 20.12 -41.53
N LYS A 4 46.58 20.59 -40.28
CA LYS A 4 46.78 19.71 -39.12
C LYS A 4 45.47 18.99 -38.84
N LEU A 5 45.42 17.68 -39.05
CA LEU A 5 44.28 16.84 -38.68
C LEU A 5 44.46 16.39 -37.24
N THR A 6 43.78 17.08 -36.32
CA THR A 6 43.70 16.70 -34.90
C THR A 6 42.67 15.59 -34.76
N PHE A 7 43.11 14.37 -34.40
CA PHE A 7 42.21 13.30 -33.98
C PHE A 7 41.70 13.61 -32.57
N ALA A 8 40.45 14.01 -32.44
CA ALA A 8 39.74 14.02 -31.16
C ALA A 8 39.20 12.61 -30.91
N LEU A 9 39.77 11.87 -29.95
CA LEU A 9 39.13 10.69 -29.40
C LEU A 9 37.92 11.16 -28.56
N LEU A 10 36.71 10.89 -29.05
CA LEU A 10 35.51 10.92 -28.23
C LEU A 10 35.52 9.64 -27.37
N SER A 11 35.92 9.77 -26.11
CA SER A 11 35.71 8.71 -25.11
C SER A 11 34.23 8.70 -24.73
N ALA A 12 33.47 7.76 -25.29
CA ALA A 12 32.13 7.47 -24.79
C ALA A 12 32.26 6.78 -23.43
N PHE A 13 31.97 7.51 -22.35
CA PHE A 13 31.72 6.90 -21.05
C PHE A 13 30.38 6.16 -21.13
N VAL A 14 30.43 4.84 -21.27
CA VAL A 14 29.30 3.98 -20.96
C VAL A 14 29.24 3.93 -19.43
N GLN A 15 28.33 4.70 -18.82
CA GLN A 15 27.92 4.42 -17.44
C GLN A 15 27.16 3.10 -17.48
N LEU A 16 27.81 1.99 -17.10
CA LEU A 16 27.07 0.83 -16.65
C LEU A 16 26.37 1.26 -15.36
N GLY A 17 25.07 1.53 -15.44
CA GLY A 17 24.24 1.62 -14.24
C GLY A 17 24.34 0.29 -13.50
N LEU A 18 24.95 0.30 -12.32
CA LEU A 18 24.89 -0.83 -11.41
C LEU A 18 23.43 -0.99 -11.02
N ALA A 19 22.84 -2.15 -11.31
CA ALA A 19 21.51 -2.47 -10.83
C ALA A 19 21.52 -2.45 -9.29
N LEU A 20 20.59 -1.73 -8.69
CA LEU A 20 20.47 -1.68 -7.24
C LEU A 20 19.97 -3.04 -6.72
N ASN A 21 20.49 -3.51 -5.59
CA ASN A 21 20.23 -4.82 -5.00
C ASN A 21 20.04 -4.74 -3.47
N GLN A 22 19.68 -5.88 -2.88
CA GLN A 22 19.67 -6.07 -1.42
C GLN A 22 21.00 -5.60 -0.79
N GLY A 23 20.91 -4.76 0.24
CA GLY A 23 22.07 -4.20 0.94
C GLY A 23 22.58 -2.85 0.42
N ASP A 24 22.02 -2.32 -0.68
CA ASP A 24 22.39 -1.00 -1.20
C ASP A 24 21.88 0.15 -0.34
N LEU A 25 20.86 -0.11 0.48
CA LEU A 25 20.48 0.73 1.59
C LEU A 25 20.71 -0.04 2.89
N THR A 26 21.14 0.68 3.93
CA THR A 26 21.25 0.14 5.28
C THR A 26 20.27 0.86 6.19
N VAL A 27 19.60 0.12 7.06
CA VAL A 27 18.63 0.69 8.01
C VAL A 27 19.07 0.38 9.43
N SER A 28 19.09 1.39 10.29
CA SER A 28 19.24 1.21 11.73
C SER A 28 18.05 1.81 12.46
N LEU A 29 17.53 1.10 13.45
CA LEU A 29 16.42 1.55 14.28
C LEU A 29 16.92 1.76 15.71
N GLN A 30 16.49 2.83 16.35
CA GLN A 30 16.79 3.13 17.75
C GLN A 30 15.52 3.59 18.45
N ALA A 31 15.27 3.08 19.65
CA ALA A 31 14.29 3.67 20.55
C ALA A 31 14.97 4.75 21.39
N ILE A 32 14.33 5.92 21.54
CA ILE A 32 14.86 7.00 22.40
C ILE A 32 14.97 6.53 23.85
N GLU A 33 13.99 5.76 24.30
CA GLU A 33 13.98 5.08 25.60
C GLU A 33 13.59 3.62 25.42
N SER A 34 14.31 2.70 26.07
CA SER A 34 13.98 1.26 26.05
C SER A 34 12.84 0.90 27.01
N SER A 35 12.36 1.86 27.81
CA SER A 35 11.31 1.67 28.79
C SER A 35 10.57 2.98 29.04
N VAL A 36 9.29 3.03 28.68
CA VAL A 36 8.43 4.23 28.76
C VAL A 36 7.25 4.01 29.69
N LYS A 37 6.52 5.09 30.02
CA LYS A 37 5.31 5.02 30.82
C LYS A 37 4.09 4.73 29.97
N SER A 38 3.89 5.50 28.91
CA SER A 38 2.76 5.35 27.98
C SER A 38 3.25 4.90 26.59
N VAL A 39 2.38 4.23 25.84
CA VAL A 39 2.60 3.96 24.40
C VAL A 39 2.75 5.25 23.58
N GLY A 40 2.14 6.34 24.04
CA GLY A 40 2.29 7.66 23.43
C GLY A 40 3.71 8.24 23.54
N ASP A 41 4.50 7.74 24.50
CA ASP A 41 5.88 8.17 24.73
C ASP A 41 6.90 7.38 23.88
N ILE A 42 6.44 6.37 23.12
CA ILE A 42 7.33 5.60 22.26
C ILE A 42 7.74 6.46 21.07
N ILE A 43 9.03 6.78 21.02
CA ILE A 43 9.67 7.45 19.89
C ILE A 43 10.75 6.53 19.33
N LEU A 44 10.61 6.18 18.06
CA LEU A 44 11.59 5.38 17.32
C LEU A 44 12.25 6.26 16.26
N THR A 45 13.57 6.22 16.17
CA THR A 45 14.34 6.87 15.10
C THR A 45 14.88 5.82 14.15
N ALA A 46 14.37 5.83 12.92
CA ALA A 46 14.94 5.06 11.83
C ALA A 46 15.95 5.91 11.07
N VAL A 47 17.13 5.37 10.81
CA VAL A 47 18.16 6.00 9.97
C VAL A 47 18.40 5.10 8.77
N ILE A 48 18.11 5.62 7.59
CA ILE A 48 18.30 4.96 6.31
C ILE A 48 19.52 5.59 5.66
N SER A 49 20.55 4.80 5.37
CA SER A 49 21.79 5.29 4.75
C SER A 49 21.97 4.70 3.37
N ASN A 50 22.43 5.54 2.45
CA ASN A 50 22.83 5.17 1.10
C ASN A 50 24.37 5.17 1.02
N PRO A 51 25.04 4.04 1.23
CA PRO A 51 26.49 3.92 1.08
C PRO A 51 26.97 3.96 -0.38
N THR A 52 26.08 4.00 -1.37
CA THR A 52 26.46 3.96 -2.78
C THR A 52 26.94 5.32 -3.29
N GLU A 53 27.49 5.33 -4.51
CA GLU A 53 27.96 6.55 -5.19
C GLU A 53 26.87 7.31 -5.95
N ASN A 54 25.63 6.79 -5.99
CA ASN A 54 24.51 7.39 -6.72
C ASN A 54 23.37 7.72 -5.76
N ASP A 55 22.59 8.75 -6.08
CA ASP A 55 21.36 9.05 -5.37
C ASP A 55 20.35 7.91 -5.57
N VAL A 56 19.64 7.56 -4.50
CA VAL A 56 18.62 6.49 -4.51
C VAL A 56 17.25 7.11 -4.27
N ARG A 57 16.33 6.96 -5.23
CA ARG A 57 14.94 7.41 -5.16
C ARG A 57 14.04 6.24 -4.78
N VAL A 58 13.33 6.34 -3.67
CA VAL A 58 12.49 5.26 -3.13
C VAL A 58 11.14 5.77 -2.69
N LEU A 59 10.12 4.93 -2.81
CA LEU A 59 8.77 5.17 -2.33
C LEU A 59 8.81 5.37 -0.82
N ARG A 60 8.16 6.44 -0.35
CA ARG A 60 8.11 6.77 1.09
C ARG A 60 7.17 5.83 1.84
N ALA A 61 6.07 5.44 1.22
CA ALA A 61 4.97 4.77 1.89
C ALA A 61 5.31 3.32 2.31
N HIS A 62 4.67 2.86 3.40
CA HIS A 62 4.75 1.47 3.92
C HIS A 62 6.13 0.97 4.33
N ASN A 63 7.02 1.89 4.69
CA ASN A 63 8.32 1.58 5.22
C ASN A 63 8.74 2.67 6.21
N VAL A 64 9.91 2.51 6.82
CA VAL A 64 10.41 3.43 7.85
C VAL A 64 10.74 4.86 7.37
N LEU A 65 10.62 5.18 6.08
CA LEU A 65 10.65 6.55 5.57
C LEU A 65 9.30 7.27 5.71
N ASP A 66 8.21 6.54 5.98
CA ASP A 66 6.87 7.10 6.09
C ASP A 66 6.66 7.81 7.41
N THR A 67 6.22 9.07 7.35
CA THR A 67 5.89 9.89 8.53
C THR A 67 4.38 10.01 8.75
N SER A 68 3.57 9.40 7.89
CA SER A 68 2.12 9.34 8.03
C SER A 68 1.71 8.16 8.93
N ALA A 69 0.40 8.00 9.18
CA ALA A 69 -0.12 6.93 10.03
C ALA A 69 -0.22 5.57 9.31
N THR A 70 0.73 5.25 8.43
CA THR A 70 0.82 3.95 7.75
C THR A 70 1.66 2.96 8.55
N GLN A 71 1.73 1.72 8.08
CA GLN A 71 2.43 0.66 8.78
C GLN A 71 3.93 0.69 8.49
N SER A 72 4.69 1.40 9.32
CA SER A 72 6.17 1.45 9.25
C SER A 72 6.87 0.30 10.00
N PHE A 73 6.14 -0.42 10.87
CA PHE A 73 6.69 -1.45 11.74
C PHE A 73 5.77 -2.68 11.82
N ASP A 74 6.37 -3.85 11.97
CA ASP A 74 5.69 -5.03 12.48
C ASP A 74 6.02 -5.16 13.97
N ILE A 75 4.98 -5.20 14.82
CA ILE A 75 5.14 -5.11 16.27
C ILE A 75 4.60 -6.36 16.93
N THR A 76 5.43 -6.98 17.78
CA THR A 76 5.05 -8.17 18.56
C THR A 76 5.37 -7.96 20.03
N SER A 77 4.50 -8.40 20.92
CA SER A 77 4.83 -8.52 22.34
C SER A 77 5.86 -9.62 22.59
N SER A 78 6.42 -9.64 23.80
CA SER A 78 7.42 -10.64 24.24
C SER A 78 6.95 -12.10 24.17
N ASP A 79 5.64 -12.36 24.08
CA ASP A 79 5.06 -13.70 23.88
C ASP A 79 4.81 -14.05 22.40
N GLY A 80 5.16 -13.14 21.48
CA GLY A 80 4.99 -13.31 20.04
C GLY A 80 3.62 -12.87 19.51
N THR A 81 2.72 -12.35 20.36
CA THR A 81 1.42 -11.84 19.90
C THR A 81 1.61 -10.53 19.12
N MET A 82 1.02 -10.45 17.93
CA MET A 82 1.09 -9.25 17.09
C MET A 82 0.23 -8.13 17.69
N VAL A 83 0.78 -6.91 17.74
CA VAL A 83 0.01 -5.71 18.10
C VAL A 83 -0.82 -5.29 16.88
N PRO A 84 -2.16 -5.19 17.00
CA PRO A 84 -3.01 -4.78 15.88
C PRO A 84 -2.62 -3.39 15.34
N PHE A 85 -2.47 -3.30 14.02
CA PHE A 85 -2.36 -2.01 13.34
C PHE A 85 -3.75 -1.38 13.20
N ALA A 86 -3.85 -0.09 13.50
CA ALA A 86 -5.09 0.69 13.49
C ALA A 86 -4.90 2.06 12.80
N GLY A 87 -4.03 2.08 11.78
CA GLY A 87 -3.71 3.25 10.99
C GLY A 87 -4.34 3.24 9.60
N ILE A 88 -3.59 3.69 8.61
CA ILE A 88 -4.05 3.93 7.23
C ILE A 88 -3.34 2.99 6.26
N LYS A 89 -4.08 2.52 5.26
CA LYS A 89 -3.59 1.77 4.09
C LYS A 89 -3.99 2.51 2.79
N PRO A 90 -3.09 3.32 2.20
CA PRO A 90 -3.39 4.16 1.05
C PRO A 90 -3.04 3.54 -0.32
N THR A 91 -3.96 3.58 -1.28
CA THR A 91 -3.54 3.46 -2.69
C THR A 91 -2.73 4.69 -3.13
N ILE A 92 -1.54 4.48 -3.70
CA ILE A 92 -0.60 5.53 -4.12
C ILE A 92 -0.51 5.67 -5.65
N ASP A 93 -0.42 6.91 -6.15
CA ASP A 93 0.01 7.22 -7.51
C ASP A 93 1.55 7.21 -7.60
N LEU A 94 2.12 6.15 -8.20
CA LEU A 94 3.57 6.00 -8.33
C LEU A 94 4.17 6.91 -9.42
N SER A 95 3.33 7.56 -10.24
CA SER A 95 3.81 8.58 -11.19
C SER A 95 4.04 9.94 -10.51
N ASN A 96 3.53 10.12 -9.29
CA ASN A 96 3.65 11.36 -8.54
C ASN A 96 4.95 11.40 -7.72
N GLU A 97 5.86 12.32 -8.06
CA GLU A 97 7.15 12.50 -7.38
C GLU A 97 7.03 12.77 -5.87
N SER A 98 5.89 13.30 -5.39
CA SER A 98 5.70 13.51 -3.95
C SER A 98 5.65 12.22 -3.14
N ALA A 99 5.37 11.09 -3.80
CA ALA A 99 5.37 9.76 -3.19
C ALA A 99 6.78 9.31 -2.80
N TYR A 100 7.82 9.94 -3.34
CA TYR A 100 9.20 9.48 -3.25
C TYR A 100 10.05 10.33 -2.31
N VAL A 101 11.14 9.74 -1.85
CA VAL A 101 12.24 10.40 -1.16
C VAL A 101 13.53 10.05 -1.89
N ILE A 102 14.40 11.05 -2.05
CA ILE A 102 15.75 10.84 -2.56
C ILE A 102 16.69 10.78 -1.36
N ILE A 103 17.44 9.68 -1.26
CA ILE A 103 18.54 9.50 -0.30
C ILE A 103 19.84 9.74 -1.07
N PRO A 104 20.52 10.89 -0.86
CA PRO A 104 21.69 11.22 -1.65
C PRO A 104 22.85 10.24 -1.46
N ALA A 105 23.72 10.13 -2.46
CA ALA A 105 24.92 9.30 -2.41
C ALA A 105 25.78 9.60 -1.16
N GLY A 106 26.15 8.56 -0.43
CA GLY A 106 26.95 8.64 0.79
C GLY A 106 26.26 9.38 1.96
N GLN A 107 24.95 9.63 1.90
CA GLN A 107 24.19 10.33 2.94
C GLN A 107 23.17 9.42 3.62
N SER A 108 22.61 9.94 4.72
CA SER A 108 21.55 9.29 5.48
C SER A 108 20.35 10.20 5.67
N VAL A 109 19.16 9.59 5.74
CA VAL A 109 17.91 10.24 6.15
C VAL A 109 17.52 9.65 7.51
N ALA A 110 17.21 10.51 8.47
CA ALA A 110 16.71 10.13 9.79
C ALA A 110 15.24 10.52 9.92
N VAL A 111 14.40 9.57 10.36
CA VAL A 111 12.95 9.74 10.51
C VAL A 111 12.55 9.32 11.91
N ASN A 112 11.84 10.21 12.62
CA ASN A 112 11.27 9.92 13.91
C ASN A 112 9.82 9.46 13.75
N HIS A 113 9.46 8.40 14.47
CA HIS A 113 8.16 7.78 14.47
C HIS A 113 7.53 7.86 15.84
N SER A 114 6.31 8.38 15.90
CA SER A 114 5.42 8.29 17.05
C SER A 114 4.24 7.42 16.67
N ILE A 115 4.09 6.27 17.30
CA ILE A 115 3.26 5.18 16.79
C ILE A 115 2.04 4.85 17.66
N GLY A 116 1.98 5.39 18.88
CA GLY A 116 0.94 5.05 19.86
C GLY A 116 -0.50 5.38 19.41
N SER A 117 -0.67 6.23 18.40
CA SER A 117 -1.98 6.64 17.87
C SER A 117 -2.52 5.76 16.73
N PHE A 118 -1.75 4.78 16.24
CA PHE A 118 -2.16 3.91 15.12
C PHE A 118 -1.71 2.44 15.26
N TYR A 119 -1.29 2.03 16.46
CA TYR A 119 -1.23 0.63 16.86
C TYR A 119 -2.01 0.46 18.17
N ASP A 120 -2.84 -0.58 18.25
CA ASP A 120 -3.69 -0.82 19.40
C ASP A 120 -3.00 -1.73 20.42
N PHE A 121 -2.44 -1.11 21.46
CA PHE A 121 -1.81 -1.81 22.57
C PHE A 121 -2.79 -2.16 23.70
N SER A 122 -4.06 -1.79 23.59
CA SER A 122 -5.01 -1.80 24.72
C SER A 122 -5.37 -3.19 25.23
N SER A 123 -5.15 -4.23 24.43
CA SER A 123 -5.36 -5.63 24.83
C SER A 123 -4.20 -6.23 25.64
N PHE A 124 -3.07 -5.53 25.77
CA PHE A 124 -1.88 -6.05 26.45
C PHE A 124 -1.82 -5.62 27.92
N ALA A 125 -1.00 -6.32 28.72
CA ALA A 125 -0.79 -6.00 30.12
C ALA A 125 0.31 -4.96 30.31
N THR A 126 0.20 -4.13 31.36
CA THR A 126 1.29 -3.21 31.73
C THR A 126 2.56 -3.97 32.09
N GLY A 127 3.71 -3.37 31.81
CA GLY A 127 5.02 -4.00 31.94
C GLY A 127 5.39 -4.94 30.78
N THR A 128 4.59 -5.03 29.72
CA THR A 128 4.92 -5.81 28.52
C THR A 128 6.05 -5.13 27.74
N SER A 129 6.98 -5.95 27.23
CA SER A 129 7.97 -5.52 26.23
C SER A 129 7.45 -5.82 24.83
N PHE A 130 7.64 -4.86 23.93
CA PHE A 130 7.28 -4.97 22.52
C PHE A 130 8.55 -4.88 21.67
N SER A 131 8.64 -5.77 20.67
CA SER A 131 9.66 -5.77 19.64
C SER A 131 9.11 -5.04 18.41
N PHE A 132 9.83 -4.04 17.93
CA PHE A 132 9.50 -3.23 16.77
C PHE A 132 10.43 -3.61 15.63
N ALA A 133 9.94 -4.40 14.69
CA ALA A 133 10.68 -4.74 13.48
C ALA A 133 10.37 -3.68 12.40
N PRO A 134 11.39 -2.97 11.88
CA PRO A 134 11.18 -1.96 10.83
C PRO A 134 10.81 -2.63 9.50
N ARG A 135 9.88 -2.02 8.76
CA ARG A 135 9.64 -2.39 7.36
C ARG A 135 10.65 -1.69 6.46
N THR A 136 11.39 -2.48 5.69
CA THR A 136 12.60 -2.06 4.96
C THR A 136 12.59 -2.45 3.48
N THR A 137 11.39 -2.70 2.93
CA THR A 137 11.19 -2.86 1.49
C THR A 137 10.97 -1.49 0.86
N PHE A 138 11.88 -1.08 -0.03
CA PHE A 138 11.88 0.22 -0.68
C PHE A 138 11.65 0.06 -2.18
N GLN A 139 10.43 0.35 -2.64
CA GLN A 139 10.06 0.29 -4.05
C GLN A 139 10.59 1.52 -4.81
N LEU A 140 11.00 1.37 -6.08
CA LEU A 140 11.52 2.48 -6.90
C LEU A 140 10.53 2.95 -7.99
N GLY A 141 9.62 2.08 -8.41
CA GLY A 141 8.65 2.31 -9.49
C GLY A 141 7.78 1.07 -9.75
N TYR A 142 6.96 1.08 -10.82
CA TYR A 142 6.08 -0.05 -11.20
C TYR A 142 6.85 -1.32 -11.57
N ASP A 143 7.96 -1.17 -12.27
CA ASP A 143 8.72 -2.29 -12.88
C ASP A 143 10.04 -2.59 -12.19
N ASP A 144 10.36 -1.84 -11.13
CA ASP A 144 11.63 -1.95 -10.45
C ASP A 144 11.59 -3.03 -9.37
N THR A 145 12.70 -3.78 -9.26
CA THR A 145 12.88 -4.69 -8.12
C THR A 145 13.11 -3.85 -6.86
N PRO A 146 12.30 -4.03 -5.79
CA PRO A 146 12.47 -3.26 -4.57
C PRO A 146 13.81 -3.56 -3.90
N ILE A 147 14.40 -2.54 -3.28
CA ILE A 147 15.55 -2.72 -2.40
C ILE A 147 15.04 -3.22 -1.06
N VAL A 148 15.59 -4.32 -0.57
CA VAL A 148 15.33 -4.80 0.79
C VAL A 148 16.59 -4.55 1.62
N ALA A 149 16.43 -3.92 2.77
CA ALA A 149 17.52 -3.70 3.71
C ALA A 149 17.33 -4.56 4.98
N ASP A 150 18.41 -5.15 5.47
CA ASP A 150 18.37 -5.82 6.76
C ASP A 150 18.38 -4.77 7.88
N ALA A 151 17.55 -4.99 8.90
CA ALA A 151 17.52 -4.16 10.09
C ALA A 151 17.11 -4.98 11.32
N ALA A 152 17.81 -4.77 12.42
CA ALA A 152 17.48 -5.40 13.68
C ALA A 152 16.26 -4.71 14.31
N PRO A 153 15.34 -5.49 14.94
CA PRO A 153 14.27 -4.91 15.73
C PRO A 153 14.82 -4.24 16.99
N VAL A 154 14.03 -3.35 17.58
CA VAL A 154 14.31 -2.77 18.91
C VAL A 154 13.23 -3.17 19.89
N GLU A 155 13.58 -3.29 21.16
CA GLU A 155 12.62 -3.61 22.23
C GLU A 155 12.31 -2.37 23.08
N VAL A 156 11.03 -2.13 23.36
CA VAL A 156 10.58 -1.10 24.29
C VAL A 156 9.58 -1.70 25.28
N LYS A 157 9.81 -1.46 26.57
CA LYS A 157 8.88 -1.83 27.65
C LYS A 157 7.92 -0.70 27.96
N VAL A 158 6.62 -0.98 28.10
CA VAL A 158 5.62 0.02 28.51
C VAL A 158 5.11 -0.32 29.90
N ASN A 159 5.22 0.62 30.85
CA ASN A 159 5.02 0.30 32.27
C ASN A 159 3.65 0.69 32.83
N GLU A 160 2.93 1.64 32.24
CA GLU A 160 1.73 2.22 32.86
C GLU A 160 0.53 2.27 31.89
N ASP A 161 0.62 3.00 30.79
CA ASP A 161 -0.53 3.33 29.94
C ASP A 161 -0.43 2.69 28.55
N LEU A 162 -1.38 1.81 28.26
CA LEU A 162 -1.54 1.11 26.99
C LEU A 162 -2.85 1.54 26.28
N SER A 163 -3.48 2.62 26.75
CA SER A 163 -4.75 3.07 26.19
C SER A 163 -4.59 3.48 24.73
N PHE A 164 -5.58 3.09 23.93
CA PHE A 164 -5.63 3.40 22.51
C PHE A 164 -6.77 4.39 22.26
N THR A 165 -6.42 5.51 21.63
CA THR A 165 -7.40 6.44 21.07
C THR A 165 -7.17 6.48 19.56
N PRO A 166 -8.10 5.99 18.74
CA PRO A 166 -7.92 5.94 17.30
C PRO A 166 -7.77 7.35 16.74
N PHE A 167 -6.86 7.51 15.78
CA PHE A 167 -6.60 8.79 15.10
C PHE A 167 -7.82 9.30 14.33
N PHE A 168 -8.66 8.40 13.81
CA PHE A 168 -9.88 8.74 13.07
C PHE A 168 -11.13 8.36 13.87
N ALA A 169 -12.05 9.31 14.01
CA ALA A 169 -13.39 9.03 14.50
C ALA A 169 -14.15 8.15 13.49
N SER A 170 -14.82 7.09 13.95
CA SER A 170 -15.67 6.25 13.09
C SER A 170 -17.03 6.92 12.86
N PRO A 171 -17.41 7.26 11.61
CA PRO A 171 -18.77 7.64 11.27
C PRO A 171 -19.59 6.35 11.10
N GLY A 172 -20.24 5.89 12.17
CA GLY A 172 -20.91 4.59 12.17
C GLY A 172 -21.83 4.31 10.97
N ALA A 173 -21.71 3.08 10.45
CA ALA A 173 -22.77 2.16 10.02
C ALA A 173 -23.60 2.32 8.70
N SER A 174 -23.27 1.52 7.67
CA SER A 174 -24.14 0.82 6.67
C SER A 174 -23.25 -0.04 5.72
N LEU A 175 -23.77 -0.97 4.87
CA LEU A 175 -23.04 -1.63 3.74
C LEU A 175 -22.12 -0.62 3.03
N SER A 176 -21.14 -1.00 2.20
CA SER A 176 -20.31 -0.03 1.45
C SER A 176 -21.18 1.07 0.83
N THR A 177 -21.24 2.24 1.49
CA THR A 177 -22.22 3.30 1.19
C THR A 177 -21.44 4.52 0.71
N PRO A 178 -21.46 4.80 -0.59
CA PRO A 178 -20.92 6.04 -1.14
C PRO A 178 -21.56 7.25 -0.47
N THR A 179 -20.73 8.14 0.08
CA THR A 179 -21.17 9.41 0.67
C THR A 179 -20.23 10.52 0.23
N CYS A 180 -20.79 11.56 -0.38
CA CYS A 180 -20.04 12.74 -0.78
C CYS A 180 -20.99 13.92 -0.89
N SER A 181 -20.56 15.11 -0.44
CA SER A 181 -21.34 16.34 -0.53
C SER A 181 -21.54 16.81 -1.98
N ASP A 182 -20.56 16.53 -2.84
CA ASP A 182 -20.64 16.78 -4.27
C ASP A 182 -21.33 15.62 -5.01
N GLY A 183 -22.47 15.91 -5.65
CA GLY A 183 -23.29 14.90 -6.33
C GLY A 183 -22.61 14.25 -7.55
N GLY A 184 -21.70 14.96 -8.22
CA GLY A 184 -20.93 14.41 -9.35
C GLY A 184 -19.89 13.41 -8.86
N LYS A 185 -19.12 13.79 -7.83
CA LYS A 185 -18.15 12.92 -7.15
C LYS A 185 -18.84 11.70 -6.51
N LEU A 186 -20.02 11.90 -5.90
CA LEU A 186 -20.84 10.80 -5.39
C LEU A 186 -21.19 9.79 -6.49
N GLY A 187 -21.54 10.28 -7.69
CA GLY A 187 -21.79 9.44 -8.86
C GLY A 187 -20.56 8.60 -9.24
N VAL A 188 -19.37 9.20 -9.27
CA VAL A 188 -18.12 8.49 -9.55
C VAL A 188 -17.83 7.42 -8.51
N ILE A 189 -17.97 7.70 -7.21
CA ILE A 189 -17.76 6.71 -6.14
C ILE A 189 -18.76 5.55 -6.28
N THR A 190 -20.03 5.88 -6.54
CA THR A 190 -21.10 4.88 -6.72
C THR A 190 -20.80 3.93 -7.89
N ASP A 191 -20.41 4.49 -9.03
CA ASP A 191 -20.01 3.70 -10.19
C ASP A 191 -18.77 2.84 -9.91
N SER A 192 -17.79 3.40 -9.19
CA SER A 192 -16.54 2.72 -8.86
C SER A 192 -16.77 1.55 -7.91
N LEU A 193 -17.64 1.68 -6.91
CA LEU A 193 -18.06 0.57 -6.06
C LEU A 193 -18.77 -0.53 -6.86
N ARG A 194 -19.67 -0.17 -7.78
CA ARG A 194 -20.32 -1.14 -8.67
C ARG A 194 -19.29 -1.91 -9.50
N TYR A 195 -18.31 -1.21 -10.07
CA TYR A 195 -17.24 -1.86 -10.83
C TYR A 195 -16.34 -2.71 -9.95
N ALA A 196 -15.92 -2.25 -8.78
CA ALA A 196 -15.09 -3.04 -7.85
C ALA A 196 -15.74 -4.39 -7.52
N ARG A 197 -17.04 -4.38 -7.23
CA ARG A 197 -17.82 -5.61 -6.98
C ARG A 197 -17.91 -6.51 -8.21
N SER A 198 -18.08 -5.92 -9.40
CA SER A 198 -18.08 -6.66 -10.66
C SER A 198 -16.70 -7.28 -10.97
N LEU A 199 -15.61 -6.55 -10.72
CA LEU A 199 -14.24 -7.04 -10.90
C LEU A 199 -13.97 -8.21 -9.95
N ALA A 200 -14.33 -8.08 -8.68
CA ALA A 200 -14.19 -9.15 -7.69
C ALA A 200 -15.03 -10.39 -8.04
N GLY A 201 -16.31 -10.20 -8.40
CA GLY A 201 -17.21 -11.29 -8.77
C GLY A 201 -16.81 -11.98 -10.07
N GLY A 202 -16.31 -11.21 -11.04
CA GLY A 202 -15.72 -11.74 -12.28
C GLY A 202 -14.50 -12.61 -11.99
N ALA A 203 -13.56 -12.12 -11.18
CA ALA A 203 -12.39 -12.89 -10.77
C ALA A 203 -12.75 -14.16 -9.97
N ALA A 204 -13.71 -14.08 -9.05
CA ALA A 204 -14.22 -15.23 -8.31
C ALA A 204 -14.81 -16.30 -9.26
N THR A 205 -15.60 -15.86 -10.25
CA THR A 205 -16.17 -16.75 -11.27
C THR A 205 -15.08 -17.38 -12.15
N ASP A 206 -14.07 -16.59 -12.53
CA ASP A 206 -12.95 -17.06 -13.34
C ASP A 206 -12.14 -18.16 -12.64
N ILE A 207 -11.79 -17.95 -11.36
CA ILE A 207 -11.04 -18.91 -10.54
C ILE A 207 -11.77 -20.26 -10.35
N THR A 208 -13.11 -20.24 -10.34
CA THR A 208 -13.90 -21.44 -10.02
C THR A 208 -14.49 -22.15 -11.23
N SER A 209 -14.81 -21.40 -12.29
CA SER A 209 -15.64 -21.90 -13.39
C SER A 209 -15.00 -21.71 -14.75
N SER A 210 -14.51 -20.51 -15.06
CA SER A 210 -14.06 -20.17 -16.43
C SER A 210 -12.64 -20.64 -16.72
N ALA A 211 -11.70 -20.39 -15.79
CA ALA A 211 -10.31 -20.77 -15.92
C ALA A 211 -9.70 -21.12 -14.55
N PRO A 212 -10.12 -22.25 -13.92
CA PRO A 212 -9.51 -22.67 -12.66
C PRO A 212 -8.00 -22.87 -12.83
N ASN A 213 -7.21 -22.21 -11.98
CA ASN A 213 -5.74 -22.15 -12.10
C ASN A 213 -5.24 -21.54 -13.43
N GLY A 214 -6.03 -20.66 -14.05
CA GLY A 214 -5.68 -19.94 -15.27
C GLY A 214 -4.46 -19.03 -15.10
N PRO A 215 -3.94 -18.48 -16.21
CA PRO A 215 -2.71 -17.69 -16.20
C PRO A 215 -2.77 -16.52 -15.22
N HIS A 216 -3.89 -15.79 -15.14
CA HIS A 216 -4.04 -14.66 -14.21
C HIS A 216 -4.00 -15.10 -12.74
N PHE A 217 -4.66 -16.21 -12.39
CA PHE A 217 -4.58 -16.76 -11.04
C PHE A 217 -3.14 -17.18 -10.70
N GLN A 218 -2.43 -17.86 -11.61
CA GLN A 218 -1.04 -18.25 -11.36
C GLN A 218 -0.12 -17.03 -11.19
N THR A 219 -0.32 -15.99 -12.00
CA THR A 219 0.44 -14.73 -11.91
C THR A 219 0.22 -14.07 -10.56
N TYR A 220 -1.03 -13.84 -10.13
CA TYR A 220 -1.30 -13.02 -8.95
C TYR A 220 -1.48 -13.80 -7.66
N PHE A 221 -1.76 -15.10 -7.70
CA PHE A 221 -2.00 -15.93 -6.51
C PHE A 221 -1.40 -17.33 -6.59
N GLY A 222 -0.57 -17.63 -7.60
CA GLY A 222 0.09 -18.93 -7.73
C GLY A 222 0.76 -19.39 -6.44
N GLY A 223 0.53 -20.67 -6.09
CA GLY A 223 0.94 -21.25 -4.80
C GLY A 223 -0.08 -21.09 -3.67
N ASN A 224 -1.19 -20.38 -3.87
CA ASN A 224 -2.30 -20.30 -2.93
C ASN A 224 -3.47 -21.23 -3.31
N SER A 225 -4.36 -21.43 -2.34
CA SER A 225 -5.61 -22.17 -2.49
C SER A 225 -6.63 -21.37 -3.31
N ASN A 226 -7.15 -21.96 -4.40
CA ASN A 226 -8.23 -21.37 -5.20
C ASN A 226 -9.46 -21.03 -4.33
N SER A 227 -9.85 -21.94 -3.42
CA SER A 227 -11.03 -21.73 -2.58
C SER A 227 -10.86 -20.58 -1.61
N ASP A 228 -9.64 -20.36 -1.11
CA ASP A 228 -9.34 -19.25 -0.20
C ASP A 228 -9.46 -17.91 -0.93
N ILE A 229 -8.81 -17.80 -2.09
CA ILE A 229 -8.81 -16.56 -2.87
C ILE A 229 -10.21 -16.28 -3.46
N TRP A 230 -10.90 -17.32 -3.92
CA TRP A 230 -12.30 -17.22 -4.33
C TRP A 230 -13.17 -16.68 -3.19
N TYR A 231 -13.04 -17.22 -1.98
CA TYR A 231 -13.85 -16.82 -0.84
C TYR A 231 -13.64 -15.34 -0.47
N ASN A 232 -12.39 -14.87 -0.51
CA ASN A 232 -12.05 -13.46 -0.30
C ASN A 232 -12.71 -12.56 -1.37
N LEU A 233 -12.55 -12.90 -2.65
CA LEU A 233 -13.16 -12.16 -3.76
C LEU A 233 -14.69 -12.18 -3.72
N ASP A 234 -15.31 -13.31 -3.37
CA ASP A 234 -16.77 -13.44 -3.24
C ASP A 234 -17.31 -12.55 -2.11
N ARG A 235 -16.59 -12.47 -0.98
CA ARG A 235 -16.92 -11.56 0.11
C ARG A 235 -16.86 -10.10 -0.30
N ILE A 236 -15.85 -9.70 -1.08
CA ILE A 236 -15.74 -8.35 -1.64
C ILE A 236 -16.88 -8.09 -2.65
N ALA A 237 -17.15 -9.03 -3.54
CA ALA A 237 -18.18 -8.91 -4.58
C ALA A 237 -19.59 -8.77 -3.99
N GLY A 238 -19.89 -9.57 -2.97
CA GLY A 238 -21.14 -9.50 -2.23
C GLY A 238 -21.19 -8.38 -1.19
N ASP A 239 -20.05 -7.72 -0.90
CA ASP A 239 -19.90 -6.73 0.17
C ASP A 239 -20.37 -7.30 1.53
N LEU A 240 -19.99 -8.55 1.80
CA LEU A 240 -20.66 -9.42 2.80
C LEU A 240 -20.19 -9.25 4.24
N VAL A 241 -19.25 -8.35 4.51
CA VAL A 241 -18.72 -8.12 5.85
C VAL A 241 -18.55 -6.62 6.07
N GLY A 242 -18.96 -6.14 7.24
CA GLY A 242 -18.68 -4.79 7.71
C GLY A 242 -19.70 -3.74 7.31
N ASN A 243 -19.69 -2.64 8.08
CA ASN A 243 -20.57 -1.51 7.92
C ASN A 243 -19.70 -0.28 7.64
N ARG A 244 -19.31 -0.10 6.37
CA ARG A 244 -18.28 0.86 5.96
C ARG A 244 -18.82 1.92 5.01
N GLY A 245 -18.42 3.17 5.19
CA GLY A 245 -18.67 4.21 4.19
C GLY A 245 -17.49 4.37 3.24
N ILE A 246 -17.79 4.84 2.03
CA ILE A 246 -16.80 5.30 1.06
C ILE A 246 -17.02 6.80 0.88
N TYR A 247 -16.12 7.59 1.43
CA TYR A 247 -16.30 9.02 1.63
C TYR A 247 -15.41 9.84 0.71
N CYS A 248 -15.91 10.98 0.26
CA CYS A 248 -15.05 12.07 -0.18
C CYS A 248 -14.22 12.58 1.02
N ALA A 249 -12.89 12.50 0.94
CA ALA A 249 -12.03 12.96 2.02
C ALA A 249 -12.24 14.46 2.33
N ILE A 250 -12.53 15.27 1.31
CA ILE A 250 -12.74 16.72 1.46
C ILE A 250 -13.86 17.10 2.45
N ASP A 251 -14.82 16.20 2.68
CA ASP A 251 -15.99 16.44 3.53
C ASP A 251 -15.70 16.33 5.03
N TYR A 252 -14.57 15.74 5.42
CA TYR A 252 -14.19 15.57 6.83
C TYR A 252 -12.79 16.15 7.05
N ALA A 253 -12.61 16.89 8.15
CA ALA A 253 -11.38 17.66 8.37
C ALA A 253 -10.13 16.77 8.42
N ASP A 254 -10.16 15.70 9.21
CA ASP A 254 -9.01 14.82 9.41
C ASP A 254 -8.65 14.06 8.13
N SER A 255 -9.65 13.63 7.34
CA SER A 255 -9.39 12.92 6.09
C SER A 255 -8.93 13.83 4.97
N ARG A 256 -9.49 15.05 4.88
CA ARG A 256 -8.98 16.10 4.01
C ARG A 256 -7.51 16.39 4.31
N ASP A 257 -7.16 16.52 5.59
CA ASP A 257 -5.79 16.83 6.00
C ASP A 257 -4.86 15.63 5.71
N GLY A 258 -5.36 14.39 5.85
CA GLY A 258 -4.69 13.18 5.38
C GLY A 258 -4.30 13.23 3.90
N CYS A 259 -5.25 13.55 3.01
CA CYS A 259 -4.96 13.71 1.57
C CYS A 259 -4.06 14.92 1.28
N ASN A 260 -4.26 16.06 1.95
CA ASN A 260 -3.47 17.28 1.70
C ASN A 260 -2.01 17.11 2.09
N ASN A 261 -1.73 16.40 3.18
CA ASN A 261 -0.38 16.12 3.64
C ASN A 261 0.32 15.03 2.79
N ASN A 262 -0.46 14.25 2.02
CA ASN A 262 0.03 13.17 1.19
C ASN A 262 -0.51 13.28 -0.24
N PRO A 263 0.02 14.21 -1.06
CA PRO A 263 -0.57 14.55 -2.35
C PRO A 263 -0.50 13.44 -3.42
N SER A 264 0.20 12.33 -3.16
CA SER A 264 0.20 11.14 -4.01
C SER A 264 -0.84 10.09 -3.61
N TRP A 265 -1.59 10.31 -2.54
CA TRP A 265 -2.66 9.39 -2.13
C TRP A 265 -3.85 9.52 -3.08
N ILE A 266 -4.30 8.39 -3.60
CA ILE A 266 -5.47 8.31 -4.48
C ILE A 266 -6.71 8.07 -3.62
N ALA A 267 -6.65 7.05 -2.77
CA ALA A 267 -7.64 6.69 -1.78
C ALA A 267 -6.91 6.03 -0.60
N TYR A 268 -7.62 5.79 0.49
CA TYR A 268 -7.09 4.99 1.59
C TYR A 268 -8.18 4.40 2.47
N THR A 269 -7.84 3.29 3.10
CA THR A 269 -8.65 2.62 4.11
C THR A 269 -8.09 2.92 5.50
N VAL A 270 -8.95 3.36 6.41
CA VAL A 270 -8.60 3.45 7.84
C VAL A 270 -8.90 2.10 8.48
N ILE A 271 -7.92 1.49 9.15
CA ILE A 271 -8.12 0.27 9.91
C ILE A 271 -8.61 0.66 11.30
N ASN A 272 -9.91 0.46 11.55
CA ASN A 272 -10.55 0.85 12.81
C ASN A 272 -11.56 -0.21 13.25
N GLY A 273 -11.04 -1.39 13.60
CA GLY A 273 -11.85 -2.51 14.03
C GLY A 273 -12.80 -3.02 12.94
N ALA A 274 -14.11 -2.92 13.17
CA ALA A 274 -15.14 -3.48 12.29
C ALA A 274 -15.61 -2.54 11.17
N ASP A 275 -15.34 -1.24 11.29
CA ASP A 275 -15.96 -0.23 10.41
C ASP A 275 -15.14 0.05 9.15
N ASN A 276 -13.81 -0.10 9.22
CA ASN A 276 -12.81 0.16 8.17
C ASN A 276 -13.28 1.09 7.02
N PRO A 277 -13.50 2.40 7.29
CA PRO A 277 -14.00 3.32 6.29
C PRO A 277 -12.95 3.62 5.21
N ILE A 278 -13.42 3.90 4.00
CA ILE A 278 -12.58 4.25 2.86
C ILE A 278 -12.77 5.75 2.57
N TYR A 279 -11.69 6.47 2.35
CA TYR A 279 -11.70 7.87 1.94
C TYR A 279 -11.02 8.00 0.58
N VAL A 280 -11.70 8.67 -0.36
CA VAL A 280 -11.13 8.99 -1.67
C VAL A 280 -10.62 10.43 -1.69
N CYS A 281 -9.38 10.61 -2.14
CA CYS A 281 -8.75 11.92 -2.30
C CYS A 281 -9.14 12.57 -3.64
N GLU A 282 -8.75 13.83 -3.87
CA GLU A 282 -9.04 14.51 -5.15
C GLU A 282 -8.42 13.78 -6.36
N LEU A 283 -7.30 13.11 -6.16
CA LEU A 283 -6.60 12.36 -7.20
C LEU A 283 -7.44 11.18 -7.73
N PHE A 284 -8.27 10.55 -6.90
CA PHE A 284 -9.21 9.50 -7.33
C PHE A 284 -10.13 9.95 -8.46
N PHE A 285 -10.58 11.21 -8.45
CA PHE A 285 -11.49 11.71 -9.50
C PHE A 285 -10.78 12.01 -10.83
N GLN A 286 -9.44 11.91 -10.86
CA GLN A 286 -8.62 12.06 -12.05
C GLN A 286 -8.23 10.71 -12.67
N ALA A 287 -8.41 9.62 -11.93
CA ALA A 287 -8.12 8.27 -12.43
C ALA A 287 -9.15 7.81 -13.47
N GLY A 288 -8.72 6.85 -14.30
CA GLY A 288 -9.50 6.31 -15.40
C GLY A 288 -10.76 5.59 -14.92
N SER A 289 -11.81 5.56 -15.74
CA SER A 289 -12.96 4.70 -15.47
C SER A 289 -12.64 3.24 -15.79
N THR A 290 -13.24 2.29 -15.08
CA THR A 290 -13.03 0.85 -15.34
C THR A 290 -13.31 0.45 -16.79
N PRO A 291 -14.38 0.91 -17.48
CA PRO A 291 -14.57 0.58 -18.89
C PRO A 291 -13.48 1.10 -19.82
N ASN A 292 -12.77 2.18 -19.43
CA ASN A 292 -11.75 2.77 -20.27
C ASN A 292 -10.52 1.85 -20.43
N ILE A 293 -10.30 0.91 -19.51
CA ILE A 293 -9.21 -0.06 -19.64
C ILE A 293 -9.37 -0.93 -20.90
N CYS A 294 -10.59 -1.13 -21.40
CA CYS A 294 -10.84 -1.81 -22.68
C CYS A 294 -10.28 -1.05 -23.90
N ASN A 295 -10.17 0.28 -23.81
CA ASN A 295 -9.66 1.10 -24.91
C ASN A 295 -8.15 1.29 -24.79
N THR A 296 -7.65 1.49 -23.57
CA THR A 296 -6.24 1.82 -23.32
C THR A 296 -5.37 0.59 -23.15
N HIS A 297 -5.96 -0.55 -22.74
CA HIS A 297 -5.24 -1.75 -22.29
C HIS A 297 -4.21 -1.48 -21.18
N THR A 298 -4.34 -0.35 -20.48
CA THR A 298 -3.51 0.02 -19.34
C THR A 298 -4.20 -0.40 -18.05
N TYR A 299 -3.63 -1.36 -17.32
CA TYR A 299 -4.14 -1.81 -16.01
C TYR A 299 -3.08 -1.80 -14.91
N ASP A 300 -1.80 -1.78 -15.28
CA ASP A 300 -0.68 -1.85 -14.35
C ASP A 300 -0.61 -0.60 -13.46
N ASP A 301 -0.78 0.57 -14.07
CA ASP A 301 -0.87 1.88 -13.39
C ASP A 301 -2.02 1.90 -12.38
N THR A 302 -1.75 2.30 -11.15
CA THR A 302 -2.74 2.45 -10.05
C THR A 302 -3.87 3.42 -10.42
N MET A 303 -3.58 4.45 -11.23
CA MET A 303 -4.54 5.45 -11.73
C MET A 303 -5.39 4.96 -12.92
N SER A 304 -5.20 3.74 -13.40
CA SER A 304 -5.91 3.23 -14.59
C SER A 304 -7.42 3.02 -14.40
N SER A 305 -7.87 2.77 -13.17
CA SER A 305 -9.25 2.37 -12.92
C SER A 305 -9.75 2.71 -11.51
N ASN A 306 -10.77 3.58 -11.42
CA ASN A 306 -11.45 3.88 -10.16
C ASN A 306 -12.10 2.64 -9.52
N GLY A 307 -12.67 1.73 -10.32
CA GLY A 307 -13.17 0.46 -9.80
C GLY A 307 -12.05 -0.46 -9.31
N GLY A 308 -10.87 -0.42 -9.96
CA GLY A 308 -9.69 -1.13 -9.47
C GLY A 308 -9.15 -0.57 -8.16
N ILE A 309 -9.13 0.76 -8.02
CA ILE A 309 -8.75 1.46 -6.77
C ILE A 309 -9.72 1.08 -5.65
N ILE A 310 -11.03 1.14 -5.87
CA ILE A 310 -12.00 0.73 -4.83
C ILE A 310 -11.90 -0.78 -4.52
N LEU A 311 -11.56 -1.63 -5.49
CA LEU A 311 -11.30 -3.05 -5.23
C LEU A 311 -10.07 -3.25 -4.32
N HIS A 312 -8.99 -2.51 -4.55
CA HIS A 312 -7.82 -2.50 -3.68
C HIS A 312 -8.23 -2.14 -2.24
N GLU A 313 -8.92 -1.02 -2.05
CA GLU A 313 -9.33 -0.54 -0.72
C GLU A 313 -10.32 -1.49 -0.03
N LEU A 314 -11.27 -2.08 -0.78
CA LEU A 314 -12.18 -3.08 -0.24
C LEU A 314 -11.44 -4.33 0.23
N SER A 315 -10.33 -4.72 -0.39
CA SER A 315 -9.53 -5.85 0.08
C SER A 315 -8.96 -5.61 1.48
N HIS A 316 -8.53 -4.39 1.79
CA HIS A 316 -8.12 -4.04 3.16
C HIS A 316 -9.29 -4.13 4.11
N ALA A 317 -10.41 -3.51 3.72
CA ALA A 317 -11.57 -3.34 4.57
C ALA A 317 -12.28 -4.67 4.88
N VAL A 318 -12.26 -5.62 3.94
CA VAL A 318 -12.96 -6.92 4.00
C VAL A 318 -12.04 -8.04 4.47
N ASP A 319 -10.82 -8.13 3.93
CA ASP A 319 -9.92 -9.27 4.14
C ASP A 319 -8.68 -8.94 4.97
N GLY A 320 -8.49 -7.67 5.34
CA GLY A 320 -7.33 -7.25 6.12
C GLY A 320 -6.03 -7.38 5.34
N THR A 321 -6.08 -7.28 4.01
CA THR A 321 -4.89 -7.22 3.17
C THR A 321 -3.98 -6.06 3.58
N ASP A 322 -2.76 -6.09 3.09
CA ASP A 322 -1.68 -5.16 3.33
C ASP A 322 -1.15 -4.60 2.01
N ASP A 323 -0.40 -3.51 2.12
CA ASP A 323 0.29 -2.91 0.99
C ASP A 323 1.74 -3.37 1.01
N VAL A 324 1.96 -4.57 0.48
CA VAL A 324 3.29 -5.17 0.41
C VAL A 324 4.10 -4.50 -0.70
N ILE A 325 3.47 -4.30 -1.86
CA ILE A 325 4.04 -3.62 -3.02
C ILE A 325 2.93 -3.10 -3.94
N TYR A 326 3.21 -2.02 -4.67
CA TYR A 326 2.26 -1.41 -5.61
C TYR A 326 2.56 -1.77 -7.06
N GLY A 327 1.54 -1.80 -7.90
CA GLY A 327 1.65 -2.13 -9.32
C GLY A 327 1.49 -3.62 -9.58
N CYS A 328 0.90 -3.97 -10.72
CA CYS A 328 0.64 -5.35 -11.10
C CYS A 328 1.92 -6.11 -11.47
N SER A 329 2.85 -5.46 -12.15
CA SER A 329 4.16 -6.04 -12.50
C SER A 329 4.93 -6.47 -11.26
N ALA A 330 5.07 -5.57 -10.28
CA ALA A 330 5.72 -5.87 -9.00
C ALA A 330 4.92 -6.88 -8.13
N SER A 331 3.60 -6.77 -8.10
CA SER A 331 2.72 -7.70 -7.37
C SER A 331 2.81 -9.15 -7.87
N ALA A 332 3.10 -9.35 -9.16
CA ALA A 332 3.25 -10.67 -9.75
C ALA A 332 4.51 -11.42 -9.27
N THR A 333 5.54 -10.71 -8.80
CA THR A 333 6.82 -11.31 -8.36
C THR A 333 6.85 -11.71 -6.88
N LEU A 334 5.81 -11.36 -6.13
CA LEU A 334 5.70 -11.65 -4.71
C LEU A 334 5.70 -13.15 -4.38
N SER A 335 6.10 -13.49 -3.16
CA SER A 335 5.96 -14.86 -2.64
C SER A 335 4.49 -15.25 -2.52
N PRO A 336 4.12 -16.55 -2.47
CA PRO A 336 2.71 -16.94 -2.31
C PRO A 336 2.02 -16.32 -1.08
N ALA A 337 2.74 -16.22 0.05
CA ALA A 337 2.22 -15.62 1.27
C ALA A 337 2.01 -14.10 1.11
N ASP A 338 2.93 -13.41 0.44
CA ASP A 338 2.82 -11.98 0.14
C ASP A 338 1.68 -11.71 -0.85
N LYS A 339 1.56 -12.53 -1.90
CA LYS A 339 0.49 -12.46 -2.91
C LYS A 339 -0.90 -12.49 -2.29
N LYS A 340 -1.13 -13.43 -1.36
CA LYS A 340 -2.43 -13.55 -0.68
C LYS A 340 -2.78 -12.33 0.17
N ARG A 341 -1.77 -11.71 0.79
CA ARG A 341 -2.00 -10.55 1.66
C ARG A 341 -1.87 -9.21 0.95
N ASN A 342 -1.35 -9.12 -0.27
CA ASN A 342 -1.16 -7.84 -0.95
C ASN A 342 -2.46 -7.37 -1.63
N ALA A 343 -2.91 -6.15 -1.35
CA ALA A 343 -4.15 -5.60 -1.92
C ALA A 343 -4.13 -5.49 -3.45
N ASP A 344 -2.99 -5.09 -4.00
CA ASP A 344 -2.85 -4.93 -5.46
C ASP A 344 -2.94 -6.27 -6.22
N ASN A 345 -2.64 -7.41 -5.60
CA ASN A 345 -2.88 -8.71 -6.24
C ASN A 345 -4.37 -8.95 -6.54
N TYR A 346 -5.28 -8.50 -5.68
CA TYR A 346 -6.72 -8.60 -5.89
C TYR A 346 -7.18 -7.64 -7.01
N ARG A 347 -6.73 -6.38 -6.94
CA ARG A 347 -6.98 -5.37 -7.98
C ARG A 347 -6.53 -5.86 -9.35
N CYS A 348 -5.29 -6.33 -9.45
CA CYS A 348 -4.66 -6.73 -10.71
C CYS A 348 -5.31 -7.98 -11.30
N LEU A 349 -5.65 -8.98 -10.49
CA LEU A 349 -6.43 -10.12 -10.97
C LEU A 349 -7.79 -9.67 -11.52
N GLY A 350 -8.53 -8.85 -10.78
CA GLY A 350 -9.85 -8.35 -11.20
C GLY A 350 -9.80 -7.59 -12.54
N LEU A 351 -8.82 -6.70 -12.70
CA LEU A 351 -8.66 -5.93 -13.94
C LEU A 351 -8.25 -6.80 -15.13
N ASN A 352 -7.36 -7.78 -14.95
CA ASN A 352 -6.97 -8.70 -16.02
C ASN A 352 -8.13 -9.59 -16.47
N VAL A 353 -8.90 -10.13 -15.53
CA VAL A 353 -10.09 -10.92 -15.83
C VAL A 353 -11.13 -10.06 -16.56
N TYR A 354 -11.31 -8.80 -16.16
CA TYR A 354 -12.20 -7.88 -16.88
C TYR A 354 -11.73 -7.61 -18.31
N LEU A 355 -10.43 -7.46 -18.55
CA LEU A 355 -9.88 -7.30 -19.90
C LEU A 355 -10.21 -8.50 -20.78
N ASP A 356 -9.98 -9.71 -20.29
CA ASP A 356 -10.26 -10.93 -21.05
C ASP A 356 -11.75 -11.03 -21.38
N TRP A 357 -12.62 -10.88 -20.39
CA TRP A 357 -14.02 -11.18 -20.58
C TRP A 357 -14.80 -9.99 -21.13
N ASN A 358 -14.69 -8.81 -20.54
CA ASN A 358 -15.54 -7.68 -20.92
C ASN A 358 -15.01 -6.92 -22.14
N CYS A 359 -13.70 -6.87 -22.37
CA CYS A 359 -13.12 -6.10 -23.45
C CYS A 359 -12.88 -6.92 -24.72
N ILE A 360 -12.42 -8.18 -24.58
CA ILE A 360 -12.13 -9.04 -25.73
C ILE A 360 -13.36 -9.87 -26.14
N HIS A 361 -14.09 -10.43 -25.17
CA HIS A 361 -15.21 -11.34 -25.44
C HIS A 361 -16.60 -10.70 -25.37
N GLY A 362 -16.70 -9.46 -24.85
CA GLY A 362 -17.97 -8.78 -24.58
C GLY A 362 -18.51 -9.11 -23.18
N PRO A 363 -19.39 -8.27 -22.60
CA PRO A 363 -19.76 -8.37 -21.19
C PRO A 363 -20.29 -9.76 -20.81
N LEU A 364 -19.79 -10.31 -19.69
CA LEU A 364 -20.34 -11.50 -19.02
C LEU A 364 -21.78 -11.29 -18.55
#